data_AF-A0A7C3M2B5-F1
#
_entry.id   AF-A0A7C3M2B5-F1
#
_cell.length_a   1.000
_cell.length_b   1.000
_cell.length_c   1.000
_cell.angle_alpha   90.00
_cell.angle_beta   90.00
_cell.angle_gamma   90.00
#
_symmetry.space_group_name_H-M   'P 1'
#
loop_
_entity.id
_entity.type
_entity.pdbx_description
1 polymer ?
#
loop_
_entity_poly.entity_id
_entity_poly.type
_entity_poly.pdbx_seq_one_letter_code
_entity_poly.pdbx_strand_id
1 'polypeptide(L)' 'MKKILLLLLSLSLFTFGSNQMKNFRSVPADKVQLLQKGKGKNFCPVCGMTLPVFYKTNHAAKHNGKDHQYCSIHCL' A
#
# COMPACT_ATOMS: atom_id res chain seq x y z
N MET A 1 26.18 9.14 -39.08
CA MET A 1 26.75 9.67 -37.81
C MET A 1 25.79 10.62 -37.08
N LYS A 2 25.26 11.70 -37.69
CA LYS A 2 24.30 12.62 -37.04
C LYS A 2 23.02 11.94 -36.50
N LYS A 3 22.48 10.94 -37.22
CA LYS A 3 21.30 10.16 -36.78
C LYS A 3 21.59 9.27 -35.56
N ILE A 4 22.81 8.75 -35.43
CA ILE A 4 23.26 7.93 -34.28
C ILE A 4 23.47 8.83 -33.06
N LEU A 5 24.01 10.04 -33.27
CA LEU A 5 24.20 11.03 -32.22
C LEU A 5 22.86 11.56 -31.66
N LEU A 6 21.84 11.75 -32.52
CA LEU A 6 20.49 12.12 -32.10
C LEU A 6 19.79 11.01 -31.30
N LEU A 7 20.06 9.74 -31.62
CA LEU A 7 19.50 8.59 -30.91
C LEU A 7 20.06 8.47 -29.48
N LEU A 8 21.38 8.68 -29.32
CA LEU A 8 22.03 8.67 -28.01
C LEU A 8 21.56 9.81 -27.09
N LEU A 9 21.26 10.99 -27.65
CA LEU A 9 20.76 12.14 -26.89
C LEU A 9 19.32 11.94 -26.37
N SER A 10 18.51 11.15 -27.07
CA SER A 10 17.14 10.81 -26.61
C SER A 10 17.11 9.81 -25.45
N LEU A 11 18.18 9.02 -25.29
CA LEU A 11 18.26 7.98 -24.26
C LEU A 11 18.62 8.53 -22.88
N SER A 12 19.29 9.69 -22.82
CA SER A 12 19.71 10.34 -21.57
C SER A 12 18.57 10.95 -20.72
N LEU A 13 17.33 11.02 -21.23
CA LEU A 13 16.19 11.58 -20.49
C LEU A 13 15.47 10.59 -19.56
N PHE A 14 15.83 9.30 -19.57
CA PHE A 14 15.14 8.27 -18.79
C PHE A 14 15.71 8.04 -17.37
N THR A 15 16.77 8.74 -16.96
CA THR A 15 17.47 8.46 -15.68
C THR A 15 17.03 9.31 -14.49
N PHE A 16 15.87 9.97 -14.54
CA PHE A 16 15.25 10.52 -13.33
C PHE A 16 14.66 9.37 -12.47
N GLY A 17 15.54 8.72 -11.70
CA GLY A 17 15.18 7.68 -10.75
C GLY A 17 14.25 8.22 -9.67
N SER A 18 13.07 7.61 -9.54
CA SER A 18 12.10 7.92 -8.50
C SER A 18 12.66 7.58 -7.11
N ASN A 19 12.85 8.57 -6.24
CA ASN A 19 13.03 8.34 -4.81
C ASN A 19 11.71 7.83 -4.22
N GLN A 20 11.55 6.50 -4.14
CA GLN A 20 10.38 5.88 -3.54
C GLN A 20 10.40 6.11 -2.03
N MET A 21 9.48 6.94 -1.52
CA MET A 21 9.34 7.14 -0.07
C MET A 21 8.97 5.82 0.60
N LYS A 22 9.80 5.36 1.54
CA LYS A 22 9.55 4.12 2.28
C LYS A 22 8.39 4.32 3.26
N ASN A 23 7.28 3.60 3.05
CA ASN A 23 6.16 3.61 3.99
C ASN A 23 6.37 2.56 5.11
N PHE A 24 6.81 3.03 6.27
CA PHE A 24 7.11 2.16 7.41
C PHE A 24 5.88 1.50 8.05
N ARG A 25 4.67 1.99 7.77
CA ARG A 25 3.40 1.42 8.27
C ARG A 25 2.99 0.17 7.49
N SER A 26 3.39 0.10 6.23
CA SER A 26 3.05 -1.01 5.33
C SER A 26 3.94 -2.22 5.56
N VAL A 27 3.45 -3.39 5.13
CA VAL A 27 4.23 -4.62 5.00
C VAL A 27 4.04 -5.20 3.60
N PRO A 28 5.01 -5.98 3.10
CA PRO A 28 4.85 -6.73 1.85
C PRO A 28 3.58 -7.59 1.85
N ALA A 29 2.90 -7.69 0.70
CA ALA A 29 1.58 -8.31 0.59
C ALA A 29 1.54 -9.79 1.02
N ASP A 30 2.63 -10.51 0.76
CA ASP A 30 2.87 -11.91 1.17
C ASP A 30 3.01 -12.08 2.70
N LYS A 31 3.28 -10.99 3.43
CA LYS A 31 3.42 -10.98 4.89
C LYS A 31 2.20 -10.44 5.63
N VAL A 32 1.17 -10.00 4.90
CA VAL A 32 -0.05 -9.43 5.50
C VAL A 32 -0.92 -10.55 6.07
N GLN A 33 -1.23 -10.47 7.37
CA GLN A 33 -2.23 -11.32 8.01
C GLN A 33 -3.44 -10.50 8.44
N LEU A 34 -4.60 -10.69 7.78
CA LEU A 34 -5.85 -10.02 8.14
C LEU A 34 -6.81 -10.96 8.87
N LEU A 35 -7.29 -10.50 10.01
CA LEU A 35 -8.34 -11.14 10.80
C LEU A 35 -9.70 -10.97 10.13
N GLN A 36 -9.95 -9.79 9.55
CA GLN A 36 -11.16 -9.50 8.78
C GLN A 36 -11.32 -10.47 7.59
N LYS A 37 -12.55 -10.94 7.35
CA LYS A 37 -12.89 -11.91 6.28
C LYS A 37 -13.81 -11.31 5.22
N GLY A 38 -13.98 -12.01 4.11
CA GLY A 38 -14.87 -11.62 3.00
C GLY A 38 -14.18 -10.84 1.87
N LYS A 39 -14.98 -10.42 0.86
CA LYS A 39 -14.48 -9.75 -0.35
C LYS A 39 -13.79 -8.40 -0.05
N GLY A 40 -14.26 -7.68 0.98
CA GLY A 40 -13.71 -6.41 1.43
C GLY A 40 -12.60 -6.52 2.49
N LYS A 41 -12.02 -7.72 2.72
CA LYS A 41 -11.08 -7.93 3.85
C LYS A 41 -9.87 -7.00 3.87
N ASN A 42 -9.46 -6.47 2.71
CA ASN A 42 -8.29 -5.60 2.59
C ASN A 42 -8.58 -4.13 2.90
N PHE A 43 -9.83 -3.76 3.20
CA PHE A 43 -10.24 -2.37 3.38
C PHE A 43 -10.85 -2.15 4.76
N CYS A 44 -10.59 -0.98 5.34
CA CYS A 44 -11.24 -0.55 6.56
C CYS A 44 -12.74 -0.35 6.29
N PRO A 45 -13.64 -0.93 7.10
CA PRO A 45 -15.08 -0.85 6.86
C PRO A 45 -15.65 0.56 7.09
N VAL A 46 -14.92 1.46 7.74
CA VAL A 46 -15.37 2.83 8.05
C VAL A 46 -14.98 3.82 6.96
N CYS A 47 -13.70 3.86 6.60
CA CYS A 47 -13.15 4.89 5.68
C CYS A 47 -12.64 4.34 4.34
N GLY A 48 -12.69 3.02 4.12
CA GLY A 48 -12.25 2.39 2.87
C GLY A 48 -10.73 2.34 2.66
N MET A 49 -9.92 2.80 3.61
CA MET A 49 -8.46 2.75 3.49
C MET A 49 -7.93 1.31 3.48
N THR A 50 -6.84 1.08 2.75
CA THR A 50 -6.23 -0.25 2.57
C THR A 50 -5.49 -0.72 3.82
N LEU A 51 -6.03 -1.72 4.52
CA LEU A 51 -5.45 -2.28 5.74
C LEU A 51 -3.98 -2.76 5.60
N PRO A 52 -3.55 -3.38 4.48
CA PRO A 52 -2.12 -3.68 4.23
C PRO A 52 -1.16 -2.48 4.32
N VAL A 53 -1.61 -1.29 3.90
CA VAL A 53 -0.78 -0.07 3.92
C VAL A 53 -0.60 0.46 5.35
N PHE A 54 -1.59 0.22 6.20
CA PHE A 54 -1.62 0.61 7.61
C PHE A 54 -1.38 -0.58 8.53
N TYR A 55 -0.77 -1.66 8.04
CA TYR A 55 -0.72 -2.94 8.73
C TYR A 55 -0.19 -2.85 10.16
N LYS A 56 0.88 -2.08 10.38
CA LYS A 56 1.52 -1.93 11.70
C LYS A 56 0.78 -0.98 12.65
N THR A 57 -0.18 -0.22 12.15
CA THR A 57 -0.93 0.80 12.90
C THR A 57 -2.43 0.57 12.84
N ASN A 58 -2.86 -0.59 12.35
CA ASN A 58 -4.26 -0.96 12.31
C ASN A 58 -4.68 -1.54 13.67
N HIS A 59 -5.99 -1.59 13.89
CA HIS A 59 -6.60 -2.14 15.09
C HIS A 59 -7.60 -3.22 14.70
N ALA A 60 -7.76 -4.21 15.56
CA ALA A 60 -8.75 -5.27 15.38
C ALA A 60 -9.71 -5.27 16.56
N ALA A 61 -11.01 -5.42 16.29
CA ALA A 61 -12.01 -5.63 17.32
C ALA A 61 -13.09 -6.59 16.85
N LYS A 62 -13.74 -7.23 17.82
CA LYS A 62 -14.84 -8.14 17.58
C LYS A 62 -16.15 -7.38 17.69
N HIS A 63 -16.95 -7.41 16.62
CA HIS A 63 -18.29 -6.84 16.59
C HIS A 63 -19.26 -7.90 16.08
N ASN A 64 -20.33 -8.16 16.83
CA ASN A 64 -21.33 -9.20 16.53
C ASN A 64 -20.71 -10.58 16.19
N GLY A 65 -19.70 -10.98 16.95
CA GLY A 65 -19.00 -12.26 16.77
C GLY A 65 -18.04 -12.32 15.58
N LYS A 66 -17.90 -11.24 14.79
CA LYS A 66 -17.01 -11.16 13.63
C LYS A 66 -15.80 -10.26 13.93
N ASP A 67 -14.64 -10.64 13.40
CA ASP A 67 -13.43 -9.82 13.50
C ASP A 67 -13.46 -8.73 12.43
N HIS A 68 -13.34 -7.48 12.87
CA HIS A 68 -13.23 -6.29 12.03
C HIS A 68 -11.86 -5.64 12.23
N GLN A 69 -11.32 -5.04 11.17
CA GLN A 69 -10.06 -4.32 11.24
C GLN A 69 -10.18 -2.89 10.72
N TYR A 70 -9.52 -1.98 11.43
CA TYR A 70 -9.63 -0.54 11.24
C TYR A 70 -8.24 0.05 11.00
N CYS A 71 -8.12 0.96 10.03
CA CYS A 71 -6.80 1.46 9.60
C CYS A 71 -6.08 2.33 10.65
N SER A 72 -6.81 2.83 11.65
CA SER A 72 -6.29 3.63 12.76
C SER A 72 -7.26 3.59 13.95
N ILE A 73 -6.82 4.04 15.12
CA ILE A 73 -7.65 4.14 16.33
C ILE A 73 -8.87 5.06 16.14
N HIS A 74 -8.79 6.03 15.23
CA HIS A 74 -9.90 6.93 14.94
C HIS A 74 -11.06 6.20 14.24
N CYS A 75 -10.78 5.12 13.51
CA CYS A 75 -11.79 4.33 12.83
C CYS A 75 -12.30 3.15 13.65
N LEU A 76 -11.60 2.77 14.73
CA LEU A 76 -12.05 1.72 15.65
C LEU A 76 -13.25 2.22 16.46
#